data_AF-A0A1X6Y8N8-F1
#
_entry.id   AF-A0A1X6Y8N8-F1
#
_cell.length_a   1.000
_cell.length_b   1.000
_cell.length_c   1.000
_cell.angle_alpha   90.00
_cell.angle_beta   90.00
_cell.angle_gamma   90.00
#
_symmetry.space_group_name_H-M   'P 1'
#
loop_
_entity.id
_entity.type
_entity.pdbx_description
1 polymer ?
#
loop_
_entity_poly.entity_id
_entity_poly.type
_entity_poly.pdbx_seq_one_letter_code
_entity_poly.pdbx_strand_id
1 'polypeptide(L)'
;MRIYPTMELQNGRCVTLDKGRLDDAMIWHVNPVETARSWAAEGAEWMHLTDFDAIEGRDTNAELVEEIIRSAEIPVQLAGGMRTREQVEHWIGKGAGRIVIGTLAAWDPNLVKELAKLYPDQIVLAVDVWQGQVMTEGWRSQSAFTPDAFIEAFAGTPFAAILVTDIDSDVEDVEAQLGLISGLAEKSRTPVIASGVVRTVDDISRLAYIHNISGAIVGRALFRKSLMLADVLEVAKTAREPVAQFQ
;
A
#
# COMPACT_ATOMS: atom_id res chain seq x y z
N MET A 1 1.44 10.88 10.97
CA MET A 1 1.02 10.06 9.80
C MET A 1 1.18 8.57 10.15
N ARG A 2 0.45 7.63 9.52
CA ARG A 2 0.63 6.18 9.74
C ARG A 2 1.76 5.63 8.85
N ILE A 3 2.55 4.71 9.37
CA ILE A 3 3.61 4.04 8.60
C ILE A 3 3.21 2.59 8.38
N TYR A 4 3.37 2.13 7.14
CA TYR A 4 3.09 0.78 6.71
C TYR A 4 4.39 0.16 6.21
N PRO A 5 5.16 -0.53 7.07
CA PRO A 5 6.22 -1.41 6.62
C PRO A 5 5.64 -2.40 5.61
N THR A 6 6.24 -2.49 4.43
CA THR A 6 5.73 -3.37 3.37
C THR A 6 6.63 -4.56 3.14
N MET A 7 6.00 -5.70 2.95
CA MET A 7 6.62 -6.95 2.51
C MET A 7 6.00 -7.38 1.20
N GLU A 8 6.83 -7.91 0.30
CA GLU A 8 6.38 -8.52 -0.93
C GLU A 8 6.78 -10.00 -0.94
N LEU A 9 5.88 -10.88 -1.37
CA LEU A 9 6.09 -12.32 -1.42
C LEU A 9 6.07 -12.84 -2.85
N GLN A 10 7.02 -13.72 -3.16
CA GLN A 10 7.04 -14.50 -4.40
C GLN A 10 7.68 -15.86 -4.11
N ASN A 11 7.00 -16.95 -4.48
CA ASN A 11 7.43 -18.33 -4.23
C ASN A 11 7.84 -18.59 -2.77
N GLY A 12 7.02 -18.14 -1.81
CA GLY A 12 7.22 -18.34 -0.37
C GLY A 12 8.35 -17.52 0.25
N ARG A 13 8.92 -16.54 -0.47
CA ARG A 13 10.06 -15.74 -0.03
C ARG A 13 9.77 -14.26 -0.08
N CYS A 14 10.38 -13.51 0.83
CA CYS A 14 10.42 -12.05 0.76
C CYS A 14 11.24 -11.62 -0.46
N VAL A 15 10.66 -10.75 -1.28
CA VAL A 15 11.32 -10.21 -2.46
C VAL A 15 11.21 -8.69 -2.53
N THR A 16 11.95 -8.09 -3.45
CA THR A 16 11.68 -6.76 -3.96
C THR A 16 11.80 -6.80 -5.47
N LEU A 17 10.77 -6.34 -6.16
CA LEU A 17 10.83 -6.18 -7.60
C LEU A 17 11.43 -4.83 -7.97
N ASP A 18 12.18 -4.78 -9.06
CA ASP A 18 12.56 -3.52 -9.67
C ASP A 18 11.54 -3.11 -10.73
N LYS A 19 10.88 -1.97 -10.51
CA LYS A 19 9.76 -1.48 -11.34
C LYS A 19 8.70 -2.56 -11.64
N GLY A 20 8.44 -3.46 -10.68
CA GLY A 20 7.44 -4.53 -10.81
C GLY A 20 7.80 -5.67 -11.76
N ARG A 21 9.06 -5.74 -12.23
CA ARG A 21 9.54 -6.83 -13.08
C ARG A 21 9.69 -8.11 -12.26
N LEU A 22 8.77 -9.04 -12.49
CA LEU A 22 8.67 -10.32 -11.76
C LEU A 22 9.83 -11.28 -12.02
N ASP A 23 10.50 -11.14 -13.17
CA ASP A 23 11.59 -12.02 -13.59
C ASP A 23 12.94 -11.70 -12.90
N ASP A 24 13.10 -10.47 -12.39
CA ASP A 24 14.34 -9.95 -11.80
C ASP A 24 14.17 -9.63 -10.31
N ALA A 25 13.48 -10.50 -9.58
CA ALA A 25 13.22 -10.30 -8.16
C ALA A 25 14.50 -10.41 -7.30
N MET A 26 14.79 -9.39 -6.51
CA MET A 26 15.81 -9.47 -5.46
C MET A 26 15.24 -10.25 -4.27
N ILE A 27 15.85 -11.38 -3.92
CA ILE A 27 15.40 -12.22 -2.80
C ILE A 27 16.04 -11.75 -1.49
N TRP A 28 15.20 -11.59 -0.46
CA TRP A 28 15.64 -11.37 0.91
C TRP A 28 15.62 -12.69 1.68
N HIS A 29 16.78 -13.13 2.16
CA HIS A 29 16.92 -14.36 2.95
C HIS A 29 16.53 -14.13 4.42
N VAL A 30 15.27 -13.77 4.64
CA VAL A 30 14.66 -13.57 5.96
C VAL A 30 13.39 -14.39 6.09
N ASN A 31 12.99 -14.71 7.31
CA ASN A 31 11.70 -15.36 7.55
C ASN A 31 10.57 -14.30 7.47
N PRO A 32 9.56 -14.48 6.61
CA PRO A 32 8.46 -13.53 6.46
C PRO A 32 7.67 -13.29 7.75
N VAL A 33 7.37 -14.35 8.49
CA VAL A 33 6.57 -14.30 9.73
C VAL A 33 7.35 -13.59 10.84
N GLU A 34 8.63 -13.93 11.01
CA GLU A 34 9.50 -13.26 11.99
C GLU A 34 9.69 -11.77 11.66
N THR A 35 9.80 -11.43 10.38
CA THR A 35 9.92 -10.03 9.92
C THR A 35 8.65 -9.24 10.20
N ALA A 36 7.47 -9.82 9.96
CA ALA A 36 6.19 -9.18 10.30
C ALA A 36 6.08 -8.91 11.81
N ARG A 37 6.46 -9.89 12.64
CA ARG A 37 6.49 -9.75 14.10
C ARG A 37 7.49 -8.71 14.58
N SER A 38 8.66 -8.62 13.94
CA SER A 38 9.66 -7.63 14.33
C SER A 38 9.15 -6.20 14.13
N TRP A 39 8.41 -5.94 13.05
CA TRP A 39 7.80 -4.63 12.83
C TRP A 39 6.77 -4.24 13.88
N ALA A 40 5.96 -5.20 14.36
CA ALA A 40 5.07 -4.97 15.49
C ALA A 40 5.84 -4.67 16.78
N ALA A 41 6.90 -5.43 17.07
CA ALA A 41 7.77 -5.22 18.23
C ALA A 41 8.50 -3.86 18.20
N GLU A 42 8.82 -3.36 17.00
CA GLU A 42 9.40 -2.03 16.77
C GLU A 42 8.36 -0.89 16.85
N GLY A 43 7.07 -1.22 16.98
CA GLY A 43 5.99 -0.27 17.23
C GLY A 43 5.22 0.20 15.99
N ALA A 44 5.31 -0.51 14.87
CA ALA A 44 4.39 -0.28 13.74
C ALA A 44 2.94 -0.54 14.17
N GLU A 45 2.01 0.26 13.66
CA GLU A 45 0.57 0.08 13.93
C GLU A 45 -0.15 -0.71 12.84
N TRP A 46 0.47 -0.84 11.68
CA TRP A 46 -0.03 -1.52 10.48
C TRP A 46 1.14 -2.09 9.70
N MET A 47 0.90 -3.15 8.92
CA MET A 47 1.82 -3.55 7.85
C MET A 47 1.08 -3.67 6.52
N HIS A 48 1.84 -3.56 5.43
CA HIS A 48 1.37 -3.87 4.09
C HIS A 48 2.01 -5.17 3.59
N LEU A 49 1.23 -6.02 2.94
CA LEU A 49 1.69 -7.29 2.38
C LEU A 49 1.20 -7.41 0.95
N THR A 50 2.11 -7.66 0.02
CA THR A 50 1.78 -7.92 -1.39
C THR A 50 2.16 -9.34 -1.76
N ASP A 51 1.19 -10.12 -2.23
CA ASP A 51 1.43 -11.47 -2.77
C ASP A 51 1.51 -11.42 -4.30
N PHE A 52 2.72 -11.51 -4.85
CA PHE A 52 2.93 -11.52 -6.29
C PHE A 52 2.48 -12.82 -6.95
N ASP A 53 2.49 -13.94 -6.23
CA ASP A 53 2.00 -15.20 -6.79
C ASP A 53 0.49 -15.12 -7.04
N ALA A 54 -0.27 -14.50 -6.13
CA ALA A 54 -1.70 -14.21 -6.32
C ALA A 54 -1.96 -13.23 -7.47
N ILE A 55 -1.07 -12.25 -7.70
CA ILE A 55 -1.13 -11.38 -8.88
C ILE A 55 -1.01 -12.20 -10.17
N GLU A 56 -0.19 -13.25 -10.17
CA GLU A 56 -0.10 -14.20 -11.30
C GLU A 56 -1.22 -15.25 -11.35
N GLY A 57 -2.14 -15.23 -10.37
CA GLY A 57 -3.24 -16.19 -10.27
C GLY A 57 -2.86 -17.53 -9.65
N ARG A 58 -1.70 -17.61 -9.00
CA ARG A 58 -1.24 -18.77 -8.22
C ARG A 58 -1.63 -18.60 -6.75
N ASP A 59 -1.84 -19.70 -6.07
CA ASP A 59 -2.24 -19.72 -4.65
C ASP A 59 -1.11 -20.22 -3.73
N THR A 60 0.14 -20.12 -4.20
CA THR A 60 1.30 -20.76 -3.57
C THR A 60 1.68 -20.15 -2.23
N ASN A 61 1.27 -18.91 -1.94
CA ASN A 61 1.56 -18.24 -0.68
C ASN A 61 0.37 -18.21 0.29
N ALA A 62 -0.78 -18.82 -0.02
CA ALA A 62 -1.98 -18.68 0.82
C ALA A 62 -1.76 -19.07 2.30
N GLU A 63 -1.14 -20.23 2.55
CA GLU A 63 -0.86 -20.68 3.91
C GLU A 63 0.10 -19.72 4.64
N LEU A 64 1.12 -19.23 3.94
CA LEU A 64 2.08 -18.26 4.49
C LEU A 64 1.43 -16.91 4.79
N VAL A 65 0.57 -16.42 3.90
CA VAL A 65 -0.18 -15.16 4.10
C VAL A 65 -1.13 -15.30 5.30
N GLU A 66 -1.82 -16.43 5.43
CA GLU A 66 -2.67 -16.71 6.58
C GLU A 66 -1.86 -16.77 7.89
N GLU A 67 -0.67 -17.38 7.87
CA GLU A 67 0.24 -17.42 9.01
C GLU A 67 0.72 -16.02 9.41
N ILE A 68 1.08 -15.18 8.44
CA ILE A 68 1.49 -13.78 8.68
C ILE A 68 0.33 -12.99 9.30
N ILE A 69 -0.87 -13.06 8.72
CA ILE A 69 -2.06 -12.36 9.24
C ILE A 69 -2.32 -12.70 10.70
N ARG A 70 -2.16 -13.98 11.08
CA ARG A 70 -2.38 -14.44 12.46
C ARG A 70 -1.26 -14.05 13.41
N SER A 71 -0.03 -14.02 12.92
CA SER A 71 1.17 -13.94 13.77
C SER A 71 1.75 -12.53 13.86
N ALA A 72 1.42 -11.63 12.94
CA ALA A 72 2.05 -10.30 12.85
C ALA A 72 1.79 -9.41 14.07
N GLU A 73 0.79 -9.70 14.92
CA GLU A 73 0.39 -8.91 16.10
C GLU A 73 -0.07 -7.47 15.78
N ILE A 74 -0.12 -7.10 14.50
CA ILE A 74 -0.64 -5.83 13.97
C ILE A 74 -1.54 -6.11 12.74
N PRO A 75 -2.53 -5.23 12.44
CA PRO A 75 -3.37 -5.38 11.27
C PRO A 75 -2.58 -5.40 9.95
N VAL A 76 -2.94 -6.36 9.08
CA VAL A 76 -2.34 -6.52 7.75
C VAL A 76 -3.22 -5.91 6.68
N GLN A 77 -2.68 -4.97 5.90
CA GLN A 77 -3.25 -4.49 4.65
C GLN A 77 -2.73 -5.36 3.50
N LEU A 78 -3.57 -6.28 3.01
CA LEU A 78 -3.21 -7.27 1.99
C LEU A 78 -3.51 -6.75 0.58
N ALA A 79 -2.53 -6.84 -0.30
CA ALA A 79 -2.64 -6.68 -1.74
C ALA A 79 -2.27 -7.99 -2.46
N GLY A 80 -2.82 -8.17 -3.65
CA GLY A 80 -2.47 -9.27 -4.55
C GLY A 80 -3.69 -10.03 -5.04
N GLY A 81 -3.86 -10.11 -6.36
CA GLY A 81 -4.77 -11.07 -6.99
C GLY A 81 -6.27 -10.93 -6.77
N MET A 82 -6.75 -9.86 -6.09
CA MET A 82 -8.18 -9.65 -5.80
C MET A 82 -8.98 -9.35 -7.08
N ARG A 83 -9.63 -10.38 -7.63
CA ARG A 83 -10.40 -10.34 -8.89
C ARG A 83 -11.88 -10.62 -8.68
N THR A 84 -12.28 -11.20 -7.55
CA THR A 84 -13.68 -11.52 -7.26
C THR A 84 -14.08 -11.11 -5.84
N ARG A 85 -15.39 -11.02 -5.61
CA ARG A 85 -15.97 -10.80 -4.27
C ARG A 85 -15.51 -11.86 -3.29
N GLU A 86 -15.55 -13.12 -3.70
CA GLU A 86 -15.26 -14.28 -2.86
C GLU A 86 -13.81 -14.23 -2.35
N GLN A 87 -12.86 -13.79 -3.17
CA GLN A 87 -11.46 -13.62 -2.74
C GLN A 87 -11.32 -12.52 -1.68
N VAL A 88 -12.01 -11.39 -1.86
CA VAL A 88 -12.00 -10.28 -0.89
C VAL A 88 -12.61 -10.75 0.44
N GLU A 89 -13.77 -11.39 0.40
CA GLU A 89 -14.47 -11.89 1.58
C GLU A 89 -13.70 -13.01 2.28
N HIS A 90 -13.02 -13.87 1.51
CA HIS A 90 -12.15 -14.90 2.04
C HIS A 90 -11.05 -14.30 2.92
N TRP A 91 -10.29 -13.35 2.41
CA TRP A 91 -9.17 -12.76 3.16
C TRP A 91 -9.61 -11.89 4.33
N ILE A 92 -10.72 -11.17 4.20
CA ILE A 92 -11.36 -10.49 5.34
C ILE A 92 -11.73 -11.52 6.42
N GLY A 93 -12.36 -12.63 6.04
CA GLY A 93 -12.73 -13.72 6.95
C GLY A 93 -11.52 -14.41 7.62
N LYS A 94 -10.35 -14.39 6.98
CA LYS A 94 -9.08 -14.88 7.55
C LYS A 94 -8.42 -13.89 8.51
N GLY A 95 -8.93 -12.65 8.60
CA GLY A 95 -8.45 -11.63 9.52
C GLY A 95 -7.60 -10.53 8.87
N ALA A 96 -7.55 -10.44 7.53
CA ALA A 96 -6.92 -9.30 6.86
C ALA A 96 -7.62 -8.00 7.31
N GLY A 97 -6.84 -7.06 7.84
CA GLY A 97 -7.36 -5.79 8.33
C GLY A 97 -7.92 -4.93 7.21
N ARG A 98 -7.21 -4.92 6.06
CA ARG A 98 -7.62 -4.23 4.84
C ARG A 98 -7.28 -5.04 3.59
N ILE A 99 -8.08 -4.87 2.55
CA ILE A 99 -7.87 -5.43 1.22
C ILE A 99 -7.63 -4.29 0.23
N VAL A 100 -6.52 -4.36 -0.49
CA VAL A 100 -6.18 -3.40 -1.55
C VAL A 100 -6.68 -3.92 -2.89
N ILE A 101 -7.42 -3.09 -3.61
CA ILE A 101 -8.04 -3.42 -4.89
C ILE A 101 -7.59 -2.42 -5.96
N GLY A 102 -6.89 -2.93 -6.99
CA GLY A 102 -6.48 -2.17 -8.18
C GLY A 102 -7.22 -2.60 -9.44
N THR A 103 -6.76 -3.67 -10.09
CA THR A 103 -7.33 -4.18 -11.37
C THR A 103 -8.85 -4.34 -11.36
N LEU A 104 -9.43 -4.92 -10.30
CA LEU A 104 -10.88 -5.10 -10.20
C LEU A 104 -11.63 -3.77 -10.16
N ALA A 105 -11.05 -2.69 -9.63
CA ALA A 105 -11.68 -1.37 -9.63
C ALA A 105 -11.75 -0.77 -11.05
N ALA A 106 -10.82 -1.14 -11.93
CA ALA A 106 -10.89 -0.75 -13.34
C ALA A 106 -11.87 -1.61 -14.16
N TRP A 107 -12.01 -2.89 -13.82
CA TRP A 107 -12.86 -3.83 -14.55
C TRP A 107 -14.34 -3.81 -14.12
N ASP A 108 -14.59 -3.78 -12.81
CA ASP A 108 -15.92 -3.75 -12.23
C ASP A 108 -15.99 -2.73 -11.07
N PRO A 109 -16.08 -1.43 -11.40
CA PRO A 109 -16.15 -0.36 -10.40
C PRO A 109 -17.40 -0.44 -9.53
N ASN A 110 -18.49 -1.04 -10.02
CA ASN A 110 -19.73 -1.18 -9.24
C ASN A 110 -19.56 -2.20 -8.12
N LEU A 111 -18.95 -3.35 -8.43
CA LEU A 111 -18.64 -4.35 -7.41
C LEU A 111 -17.72 -3.77 -6.32
N VAL A 112 -16.70 -2.99 -6.69
CA VAL A 112 -15.79 -2.37 -5.71
C VAL A 112 -16.52 -1.35 -4.83
N LYS A 113 -17.46 -0.57 -5.39
CA LYS A 113 -18.33 0.34 -4.61
C LYS A 113 -19.22 -0.41 -3.64
N GLU A 114 -19.76 -1.56 -4.04
CA GLU A 114 -20.56 -2.42 -3.15
C GLU A 114 -19.72 -3.01 -2.02
N LEU A 115 -18.54 -3.53 -2.34
CA LEU A 115 -17.60 -4.07 -1.35
C LEU A 115 -17.20 -3.02 -0.31
N ALA A 116 -16.88 -1.79 -0.74
CA ALA A 116 -16.53 -0.71 0.18
C ALA A 116 -17.69 -0.31 1.10
N LYS A 117 -18.95 -0.41 0.63
CA LYS A 117 -20.13 -0.16 1.47
C LYS A 117 -20.41 -1.30 2.44
N LEU A 118 -20.16 -2.54 2.01
CA LEU A 118 -20.39 -3.74 2.83
C LEU A 118 -19.31 -3.90 3.91
N TYR A 119 -18.06 -3.54 3.58
CA TYR A 119 -16.89 -3.62 4.45
C TYR A 119 -16.24 -2.23 4.61
N PRO A 120 -16.92 -1.28 5.28
CA PRO A 120 -16.38 0.05 5.53
C PRO A 120 -15.05 -0.07 6.29
N ASP A 121 -14.12 0.84 6.02
CA ASP A 121 -12.77 0.88 6.61
C ASP A 121 -11.84 -0.31 6.29
N GLN A 122 -12.29 -1.30 5.50
CA GLN A 122 -11.49 -2.45 5.09
C GLN A 122 -11.06 -2.42 3.61
N ILE A 123 -11.69 -1.63 2.75
CA ILE A 123 -11.34 -1.56 1.32
C ILE A 123 -10.44 -0.36 1.03
N VAL A 124 -9.30 -0.61 0.38
CA VAL A 124 -8.35 0.40 -0.09
C VAL A 124 -8.31 0.36 -1.62
N LEU A 125 -8.51 1.51 -2.26
CA LEU A 125 -8.36 1.64 -3.71
C LEU A 125 -6.88 1.81 -4.07
N ALA A 126 -6.31 0.96 -4.91
CA ALA A 126 -4.99 1.18 -5.47
C ALA A 126 -5.07 2.01 -6.77
N VAL A 127 -4.21 3.02 -6.85
CA VAL A 127 -4.04 3.91 -8.00
C VAL A 127 -2.55 3.93 -8.31
N ASP A 128 -2.12 2.94 -9.09
CA ASP A 128 -0.74 2.84 -9.55
C ASP A 128 -0.60 3.59 -10.87
N VAL A 129 0.34 4.53 -10.94
CA VAL A 129 0.45 5.50 -12.03
C VAL A 129 1.74 5.27 -12.81
N TRP A 130 1.63 5.17 -14.13
CA TRP A 130 2.77 5.14 -15.05
C TRP A 130 2.48 6.06 -16.23
N GLN A 131 3.38 7.01 -16.52
CA GLN A 131 3.24 7.97 -17.61
C GLN A 131 1.86 8.66 -17.63
N GLY A 132 1.36 9.05 -16.45
CA GLY A 132 0.10 9.76 -16.27
C GLY A 132 -1.17 8.92 -16.48
N GLN A 133 -1.07 7.59 -16.57
CA GLN A 133 -2.21 6.68 -16.67
C GLN A 133 -2.22 5.68 -15.52
N VAL A 134 -3.42 5.22 -15.15
CA VAL A 134 -3.60 4.17 -14.16
C VAL A 134 -3.22 2.81 -14.76
N MET A 135 -2.40 2.06 -14.04
CA MET A 135 -1.93 0.73 -14.41
C MET A 135 -2.78 -0.36 -13.76
N THR A 136 -2.93 -1.47 -14.47
CA THR A 136 -3.69 -2.66 -14.05
C THR A 136 -2.90 -3.93 -14.33
N GLU A 137 -3.42 -5.07 -13.88
CA GLU A 137 -2.81 -6.40 -14.10
C GLU A 137 -1.36 -6.51 -13.57
N GLY A 138 -1.09 -5.95 -12.39
CA GLY A 138 0.26 -5.96 -11.82
C GLY A 138 1.26 -5.14 -12.65
N TRP A 139 0.82 -3.97 -13.09
CA TRP A 139 1.60 -3.00 -13.87
C TRP A 139 1.90 -3.42 -15.31
N ARG A 140 1.22 -4.47 -15.81
CA ARG A 140 1.41 -5.00 -17.16
C ARG A 140 0.53 -4.31 -18.21
N SER A 141 -0.57 -3.69 -17.80
CA SER A 141 -1.56 -3.10 -18.70
C SER A 141 -1.89 -1.66 -18.34
N GLN A 142 -1.66 -0.75 -19.29
CA GLN A 142 -2.05 0.65 -19.17
C GLN A 142 -3.54 0.79 -19.46
N SER A 143 -4.28 1.37 -18.51
CA SER A 143 -5.69 1.68 -18.73
C SER A 143 -5.87 3.00 -19.49
N ALA A 144 -7.12 3.30 -19.87
CA ALA A 144 -7.48 4.60 -20.45
C ALA A 144 -7.76 5.69 -19.39
N PHE A 145 -7.61 5.37 -18.10
CA PHE A 145 -7.96 6.30 -17.03
C PHE A 145 -6.75 7.11 -16.59
N THR A 146 -6.94 8.44 -16.53
CA THR A 146 -6.04 9.28 -15.75
C THR A 146 -6.31 9.07 -14.25
N PRO A 147 -5.31 9.26 -13.37
CA PRO A 147 -5.48 9.08 -11.93
C PRO A 147 -6.60 9.94 -11.34
N ASP A 148 -6.70 11.21 -11.75
CA ASP A 148 -7.77 12.12 -11.31
C ASP A 148 -9.16 11.62 -11.68
N ALA A 149 -9.35 11.22 -12.94
CA ALA A 149 -10.64 10.72 -13.42
C ALA A 149 -11.02 9.40 -12.73
N PHE A 150 -10.03 8.56 -12.45
CA PHE A 150 -10.23 7.30 -11.75
C PHE A 150 -10.67 7.53 -10.29
N ILE A 151 -10.00 8.42 -9.56
CA ILE A 151 -10.40 8.80 -8.19
C ILE A 151 -11.80 9.42 -8.17
N GLU A 152 -12.09 10.33 -9.11
CA GLU A 152 -13.40 10.98 -9.23
C GLU A 152 -14.53 9.97 -9.52
N ALA A 153 -14.26 8.93 -10.31
CA ALA A 153 -15.24 7.87 -10.59
C ALA A 153 -15.70 7.13 -9.33
N PHE A 154 -14.92 7.17 -8.25
CA PHE A 154 -15.24 6.62 -6.94
C PHE A 154 -15.61 7.68 -5.89
N ALA A 155 -15.82 8.94 -6.27
CA ALA A 155 -16.23 9.99 -5.35
C ALA A 155 -17.43 9.57 -4.49
N GLY A 156 -17.30 9.72 -3.16
CA GLY A 156 -18.33 9.32 -2.19
C GLY A 156 -18.37 7.83 -1.84
N THR A 157 -17.48 7.01 -2.40
CA THR A 157 -17.30 5.62 -1.98
C THR A 157 -16.53 5.59 -0.65
N PRO A 158 -17.01 4.88 0.38
CA PRO A 158 -16.43 4.90 1.72
C PRO A 158 -15.19 3.99 1.83
N PHE A 159 -14.17 4.28 1.02
CA PHE A 159 -12.88 3.59 1.14
C PHE A 159 -12.16 3.97 2.43
N ALA A 160 -11.41 3.01 2.97
CA ALA A 160 -10.53 3.23 4.11
C ALA A 160 -9.38 4.19 3.76
N ALA A 161 -8.87 4.10 2.53
CA ALA A 161 -7.85 4.94 1.97
C ALA A 161 -7.76 4.76 0.44
N ILE A 162 -7.03 5.65 -0.23
CA ILE A 162 -6.51 5.46 -1.58
C ILE A 162 -5.00 5.27 -1.48
N LEU A 163 -4.49 4.14 -1.96
CA LEU A 163 -3.06 3.88 -2.09
C LEU A 163 -2.59 4.42 -3.44
N VAL A 164 -1.72 5.40 -3.45
CA VAL A 164 -1.15 5.98 -4.68
C VAL A 164 0.30 5.56 -4.81
N THR A 165 0.64 4.94 -5.94
CA THR A 165 2.01 4.53 -6.27
C THR A 165 2.43 5.22 -7.56
N ASP A 166 3.55 5.93 -7.55
CA ASP A 166 4.20 6.38 -8.79
C ASP A 166 5.18 5.29 -9.26
N ILE A 167 4.87 4.63 -10.37
CA ILE A 167 5.69 3.57 -10.95
C ILE A 167 6.77 4.16 -11.88
N ASP A 168 6.49 5.28 -12.56
CA ASP A 168 7.32 5.84 -13.65
C ASP A 168 8.72 6.22 -13.18
N SER A 169 8.80 6.69 -11.94
CA SER A 169 10.01 7.25 -11.36
C SER A 169 11.25 6.38 -11.54
N ASP A 170 12.19 6.89 -12.33
CA ASP A 170 13.60 6.64 -12.05
C ASP A 170 13.88 7.08 -10.60
N VAL A 171 14.69 6.28 -9.91
CA VAL A 171 14.97 6.35 -8.47
C VAL A 171 15.63 7.68 -8.04
N GLU A 172 15.69 8.69 -8.91
CA GLU A 172 16.41 9.94 -8.73
C GLU A 172 15.50 11.17 -8.55
N ASP A 173 14.23 11.16 -9.00
CA ASP A 173 13.35 12.35 -8.89
C ASP A 173 12.23 12.16 -7.84
N VAL A 174 12.54 12.44 -6.57
CA VAL A 174 11.55 12.42 -5.46
C VAL A 174 10.50 13.52 -5.61
N GLU A 175 10.89 14.67 -6.19
CA GLU A 175 10.04 15.86 -6.26
C GLU A 175 8.84 15.63 -7.17
N ALA A 176 9.05 15.00 -8.32
CA ALA A 176 7.99 14.63 -9.23
C ALA A 176 6.96 13.68 -8.57
N GLN A 177 7.44 12.67 -7.83
CA GLN A 177 6.57 11.73 -7.13
C GLN A 177 5.72 12.43 -6.05
N LEU A 178 6.35 13.30 -5.25
CA LEU A 178 5.64 14.08 -4.25
C LEU A 178 4.62 15.02 -4.88
N GLY A 179 4.94 15.63 -6.03
CA GLY A 179 4.02 16.46 -6.81
C GLY A 179 2.78 15.68 -7.27
N LEU A 180 2.97 14.46 -7.80
CA LEU A 180 1.85 13.60 -8.20
C LEU A 180 0.97 13.22 -7.01
N ILE A 181 1.58 12.70 -5.94
CA ILE A 181 0.82 12.21 -4.78
C ILE A 181 0.11 13.36 -4.06
N SER A 182 0.77 14.51 -3.88
CA SER A 182 0.15 15.69 -3.28
C SER A 182 -1.04 16.18 -4.10
N GLY A 183 -0.88 16.31 -5.43
CA GLY A 183 -1.95 16.76 -6.32
C GLY A 183 -3.18 15.85 -6.28
N LEU A 184 -3.00 14.53 -6.15
CA LEU A 184 -4.10 13.58 -5.99
C LEU A 184 -4.69 13.60 -4.57
N ALA A 185 -3.86 13.75 -3.54
CA ALA A 185 -4.32 13.85 -2.16
C ALA A 185 -5.18 15.09 -1.92
N GLU A 186 -4.83 16.23 -2.52
CA GLU A 186 -5.60 17.48 -2.41
C GLU A 186 -7.00 17.40 -3.00
N LYS A 187 -7.17 16.62 -4.08
CA LYS A 187 -8.46 16.47 -4.78
C LYS A 187 -9.32 15.37 -4.16
N SER A 188 -8.70 14.40 -3.50
CA SER A 188 -9.40 13.28 -2.88
C SER A 188 -10.08 13.70 -1.57
N ARG A 189 -11.31 13.24 -1.36
CA ARG A 189 -11.96 13.28 -0.03
C ARG A 189 -11.56 12.11 0.86
N THR A 190 -11.07 11.04 0.24
CA THR A 190 -10.59 9.84 0.91
C THR A 190 -9.13 10.03 1.30
N PRO A 191 -8.70 9.64 2.51
CA PRO A 191 -7.31 9.72 2.91
C PRO A 191 -6.38 8.97 1.96
N VAL A 192 -5.24 9.58 1.62
CA VAL A 192 -4.23 8.96 0.74
C VAL A 192 -3.15 8.26 1.56
N ILE A 193 -2.68 7.12 1.07
CA ILE A 193 -1.46 6.45 1.50
C ILE A 193 -0.45 6.56 0.35
N ALA A 194 0.70 7.15 0.61
CA ALA A 194 1.77 7.32 -0.37
C ALA A 194 2.61 6.05 -0.49
N SER A 195 2.95 5.63 -1.70
CA SER A 195 3.82 4.49 -1.98
C SER A 195 4.91 4.84 -2.99
N GLY A 196 6.11 4.28 -2.82
CA GLY A 196 7.23 4.45 -3.74
C GLY A 196 8.11 5.69 -3.53
N VAL A 197 7.80 6.55 -2.55
CA VAL A 197 8.50 7.83 -2.33
C VAL A 197 9.57 7.79 -1.24
N VAL A 198 9.38 6.95 -0.22
CA VAL A 198 10.21 6.99 0.99
C VAL A 198 11.58 6.35 0.76
N ARG A 199 12.63 7.18 0.76
CA ARG A 199 14.05 6.77 0.65
C ARG A 199 14.83 7.15 1.90
N THR A 200 14.45 8.25 2.53
CA THR A 200 15.06 8.84 3.74
C THR A 200 13.99 9.20 4.77
N VAL A 201 14.40 9.53 6.00
CA VAL A 201 13.49 10.06 7.03
C VAL A 201 12.93 11.45 6.67
N ASP A 202 13.63 12.22 5.83
CA ASP A 202 13.16 13.53 5.39
C ASP A 202 11.91 13.41 4.51
N ASP A 203 11.84 12.39 3.65
CA ASP A 203 10.66 12.12 2.82
C ASP A 203 9.40 11.90 3.69
N ILE A 204 9.56 11.29 4.87
CA ILE A 204 8.48 11.11 5.84
C ILE A 204 8.02 12.44 6.42
N SER A 205 8.97 13.30 6.81
CA SER A 205 8.66 14.65 7.28
C SER A 205 7.86 15.41 6.23
N ARG A 206 8.31 15.40 4.97
CA ARG A 206 7.65 16.08 3.85
C ARG A 206 6.24 15.57 3.61
N LEU A 207 6.06 14.25 3.54
CA LEU A 207 4.75 13.62 3.38
C LEU A 207 3.79 13.97 4.51
N ALA A 208 4.29 14.07 5.75
CA ALA A 208 3.46 14.38 6.90
C ALA A 208 2.89 15.82 6.91
N TYR A 209 3.49 16.75 6.17
CA TYR A 209 2.97 18.12 5.99
C TYR A 209 1.99 18.25 4.83
N ILE A 210 1.87 17.24 3.96
CA ILE A 210 0.94 17.30 2.83
C ILE A 210 -0.46 16.94 3.33
N HIS A 211 -1.41 17.84 3.07
CA HIS A 211 -2.80 17.65 3.45
C HIS A 211 -3.38 16.36 2.86
N ASN A 212 -4.20 15.66 3.64
CA ASN A 212 -4.88 14.42 3.28
C ASN A 212 -3.98 13.20 3.01
N ILE A 213 -2.64 13.32 3.12
CA ILE A 213 -1.76 12.16 3.22
C ILE A 213 -1.84 11.62 4.66
N SER A 214 -2.45 10.46 4.79
CA SER A 214 -2.68 9.79 6.08
C SER A 214 -1.67 8.71 6.40
N GLY A 215 -0.95 8.21 5.38
CA GLY A 215 0.05 7.19 5.57
C GLY A 215 1.11 7.11 4.48
N ALA A 216 2.16 6.35 4.77
CA ALA A 216 3.23 6.05 3.82
C ALA A 216 3.65 4.58 3.90
N ILE A 217 3.89 3.98 2.73
CA ILE A 217 4.44 2.64 2.56
C ILE A 217 5.97 2.74 2.57
N VAL A 218 6.62 1.90 3.38
CA VAL A 218 8.09 1.87 3.51
C VAL A 218 8.58 0.43 3.41
N GLY A 219 9.32 0.10 2.35
CA GLY A 219 9.71 -1.29 2.06
C GLY A 219 11.21 -1.46 1.89
N ARG A 220 11.67 -1.23 0.66
CA ARG A 220 13.06 -1.47 0.21
C ARG A 220 14.12 -0.89 1.17
N ALA A 221 13.89 0.29 1.73
CA ALA A 221 14.81 0.93 2.67
C ALA A 221 14.92 0.20 4.03
N LEU A 222 13.84 -0.43 4.51
CA LEU A 222 13.83 -1.23 5.74
C LEU A 222 14.59 -2.55 5.52
N PHE A 223 14.33 -3.25 4.42
CA PHE A 223 15.05 -4.50 4.10
C PHE A 223 16.55 -4.27 3.89
N ARG A 224 16.94 -3.14 3.27
CA ARG A 224 18.35 -2.74 3.12
C ARG A 224 18.98 -2.25 4.42
N LYS A 225 18.20 -2.02 5.48
CA LYS A 225 18.62 -1.36 6.72
C LYS A 225 19.28 0.01 6.47
N SER A 226 18.92 0.66 5.35
CA SER A 226 19.31 2.06 5.11
C SER A 226 18.42 3.04 5.87
N LEU A 227 17.25 2.57 6.32
CA LEU A 227 16.39 3.23 7.28
C LEU A 227 16.01 2.24 8.38
N MET A 228 15.97 2.73 9.62
CA MET A 228 15.41 2.00 10.75
C MET A 228 13.93 2.37 10.91
N LEU A 229 13.09 1.38 11.19
CA LEU A 229 11.66 1.61 11.36
C LEU A 229 11.38 2.52 12.57
N ALA A 230 12.13 2.37 13.66
CA ALA A 230 12.02 3.22 14.84
C ALA A 230 12.18 4.72 14.50
N ASP A 231 13.20 5.07 13.71
CA ASP A 231 13.47 6.47 13.29
C ASP A 231 12.31 7.01 12.43
N VAL A 232 11.82 6.19 11.51
CA VAL A 232 10.68 6.54 10.64
C VAL A 232 9.41 6.78 11.46
N LEU A 233 9.15 5.93 12.45
CA LEU A 233 8.00 6.06 13.35
C LEU A 233 8.09 7.31 14.25
N GLU A 234 9.29 7.63 14.74
CA GLU A 234 9.52 8.84 15.56
C GLU A 234 9.23 10.12 14.78
N VAL A 235 9.75 10.22 13.55
CA VAL A 235 9.50 11.37 12.67
C VAL A 235 8.01 11.47 12.31
N ALA A 236 7.37 10.34 12.00
CA ALA A 236 5.95 10.30 11.64
C ALA A 236 5.01 10.71 12.79
N LYS A 237 5.44 10.51 14.05
CA LYS A 237 4.74 10.99 15.26
C LYS A 237 4.95 12.49 15.47
N THR A 238 6.18 12.96 15.36
CA THR A 238 6.57 14.36 15.64
C THR A 238 5.91 15.36 14.70
N ALA A 239 5.68 14.99 13.44
CA ALA A 239 4.99 15.84 12.48
C ALA A 239 3.49 16.06 12.78
N ARG A 240 2.89 15.34 13.74
CA ARG A 240 1.61 15.74 14.32
C ARG A 240 1.89 16.83 15.36
N GLU A 241 1.79 18.10 14.97
CA GLU A 241 1.76 19.17 15.97
C GLU A 241 0.65 18.86 17.00
N PRO A 242 0.90 19.10 18.30
CA PRO A 242 -0.14 18.97 19.30
C PRO A 242 -1.26 19.96 18.96
N VAL A 243 -2.44 19.41 18.64
CA VAL A 243 -3.65 20.20 18.46
C VAL A 243 -3.85 20.99 19.75
N ALA A 244 -3.86 22.32 19.65
CA ALA A 244 -4.11 23.18 20.80
C ALA A 244 -5.38 22.72 21.49
N GLN A 245 -5.31 22.46 22.80
CA GLN A 245 -6.51 22.15 23.57
C GLN A 245 -7.43 23.36 23.49
N PHE A 246 -8.63 23.17 22.93
CA PHE A 246 -9.68 24.17 23.07
C PHE A 246 -9.98 24.32 24.57
N GLN A 247 -9.62 25.48 25.12
CA GLN A 247 -10.04 25.92 26.45
C GLN A 247 -11.44 26.54 26.40
#